data_AF-A0A7Z9RFI4-F1
#
_entry.id   AF-A0A7Z9RFI4-F1
#
_cell.length_a   1.000
_cell.length_b   1.000
_cell.length_c   1.000
_cell.angle_alpha   90.00
_cell.angle_beta   90.00
_cell.angle_gamma   90.00
#
_symmetry.space_group_name_H-M   'P 1'
#
loop_
_entity.id
_entity.type
_entity.pdbx_description
1 polymer ?
#
loop_
_entity_poly.entity_id
_entity_poly.type
_entity_poly.pdbx_seq_one_letter_code
_entity_poly.pdbx_strand_id
1 'polypeptide(L)'
;MPEALKAEGIHSGTTYNEGFPDRHIYTYWDSILDKNSHHPSGYPWKDPAYQGNVEYTRDMCPNTLSILGRSLRFGFNVNMLEEHAKLMAAAINKVDAVLGE
;
A
#
# COMPACT_ATOMS: atom_id res chain seq x y z
N MET A 1 16.32 -1.91 -1.26
CA MET A 1 16.01 -0.51 -1.64
C MET A 1 15.39 0.27 -0.47
N PRO A 2 14.28 -0.15 0.16
CA PRO A 2 13.63 0.62 1.23
C PRO A 2 14.51 0.85 2.47
N GLU A 3 15.27 -0.16 2.87
CA GLU A 3 16.19 -0.09 4.02
C GLU A 3 17.34 0.89 3.76
N ALA A 4 17.85 0.94 2.52
CA ALA A 4 18.88 1.88 2.12
C ALA A 4 18.34 3.33 2.05
N LEU A 5 17.13 3.53 1.53
CA LEU A 5 16.46 4.84 1.59
C LEU A 5 16.24 5.31 3.02
N LYS A 6 15.84 4.40 3.92
CA LYS A 6 15.70 4.69 5.35
C LYS A 6 17.03 5.10 5.99
N ALA A 7 18.14 4.47 5.60
CA ALA A 7 19.48 4.85 6.06
C ALA A 7 19.90 6.25 5.57
N GLU A 8 19.43 6.69 4.40
CA GLU A 8 19.57 8.06 3.89
C GLU A 8 18.56 9.05 4.50
N GLY A 9 17.78 8.63 5.51
CA GLY A 9 16.80 9.48 6.20
C GLY A 9 15.44 9.60 5.50
N ILE A 10 15.23 8.88 4.39
CA ILE A 10 13.96 8.90 3.64
C ILE A 10 13.09 7.73 4.07
N HIS A 11 11.94 8.04 4.67
CA HIS A 11 10.90 7.04 4.90
C HIS A 11 10.12 6.80 3.60
N SER A 12 10.15 5.57 3.11
CA SER A 12 9.35 5.11 1.97
C SER A 12 8.32 4.09 2.43
N GLY A 13 7.05 4.32 2.10
CA GLY A 13 6.01 3.30 2.22
C GLY A 13 6.15 2.28 1.09
N THR A 14 6.00 1.00 1.41
CA THR A 14 5.96 -0.09 0.44
C THR A 14 4.80 -1.02 0.75
N THR A 15 4.33 -1.73 -0.26
CA THR A 15 3.16 -2.63 -0.22
C THR A 15 3.27 -3.74 0.85
N TYR A 16 4.48 -4.05 1.32
CA TYR A 16 4.73 -5.22 2.18
C TYR A 16 5.57 -4.92 3.43
N ASN A 17 5.77 -3.66 3.82
CA ASN A 17 6.76 -3.33 4.86
C ASN A 17 6.29 -2.26 5.85
N GLU A 18 5.25 -2.56 6.65
CA GLU A 18 4.92 -1.76 7.84
C GLU A 18 4.52 -2.61 9.07
N GLY A 19 4.72 -3.94 9.05
CA GLY A 19 4.46 -4.81 10.22
C GLY A 19 2.99 -4.98 10.61
N PHE A 20 2.08 -4.23 10.00
CA PHE A 20 0.63 -4.38 10.09
C PHE A 20 0.00 -4.48 8.69
N PRO A 21 -1.20 -5.08 8.56
CA PRO A 21 -1.93 -5.13 7.29
C PRO A 21 -2.26 -3.72 6.79
N ASP A 22 -1.60 -3.27 5.72
CA ASP A 22 -1.85 -1.95 5.13
C ASP A 22 -3.23 -1.93 4.44
N ARG A 23 -4.20 -1.32 5.12
CA ARG A 23 -5.58 -1.22 4.64
C ARG A 23 -5.75 -0.34 3.39
N HIS A 24 -4.68 0.25 2.83
CA HIS A 24 -4.73 0.86 1.50
C HIS A 24 -4.58 -0.17 0.36
N ILE A 25 -4.26 -1.43 0.68
CA ILE A 25 -4.14 -2.51 -0.29
C ILE A 25 -5.28 -3.51 -0.07
N TYR A 26 -6.02 -3.79 -1.13
CA TYR A 26 -7.25 -4.60 -1.07
C TYR A 26 -7.04 -6.02 -0.52
N THR A 27 -5.82 -6.56 -0.63
CA THR A 27 -5.44 -7.89 -0.09
C THR A 27 -5.64 -8.00 1.41
N TYR A 28 -5.67 -6.87 2.10
CA TYR A 28 -5.88 -6.76 3.53
C TYR A 28 -7.29 -6.27 3.86
N TRP A 29 -8.28 -6.38 2.99
CA TRP A 29 -9.67 -5.99 3.28
C TRP A 29 -10.51 -7.18 3.75
N ASP A 30 -10.21 -7.72 4.94
CA ASP A 30 -10.85 -8.95 5.46
C ASP A 30 -12.38 -8.83 5.57
N SER A 31 -12.91 -7.64 5.83
CA SER A 31 -14.36 -7.39 5.82
C SER A 31 -15.01 -7.63 4.46
N ILE A 32 -14.25 -7.46 3.37
CA ILE A 32 -14.70 -7.70 2.00
C ILE A 32 -14.34 -9.11 1.56
N LEU A 33 -13.05 -9.46 1.66
CA LEU A 33 -12.51 -10.72 1.17
C LEU A 33 -13.15 -11.93 1.84
N ASP A 34 -13.32 -11.87 3.16
CA ASP A 34 -13.89 -12.97 3.94
C ASP A 34 -15.39 -12.71 4.26
N LYS A 35 -15.99 -11.67 3.65
CA LYS A 35 -17.37 -11.23 3.89
C LYS A 35 -17.69 -11.07 5.39
N ASN A 36 -16.72 -10.58 6.15
CA ASN A 36 -16.86 -10.34 7.58
C ASN A 36 -17.61 -9.03 7.85
N SER A 37 -18.52 -9.05 8.81
CA SER A 37 -19.26 -7.87 9.27
C SER A 37 -19.00 -7.61 10.74
N HIS A 38 -18.74 -6.34 11.08
CA HIS A 38 -18.69 -5.88 12.46
C HIS A 38 -20.09 -5.63 13.04
N HIS A 39 -21.11 -5.53 12.20
CA HIS A 39 -22.47 -5.32 12.65
C HIS A 39 -23.12 -6.66 13.04
N PRO A 40 -23.81 -6.76 14.19
CA PRO A 40 -24.38 -8.03 14.66
C PRO A 40 -25.32 -8.72 13.66
N SER A 41 -26.01 -7.95 12.81
CA SER A 41 -26.90 -8.52 11.79
C SER A 41 -26.17 -9.18 10.61
N GLY A 42 -24.85 -8.98 10.47
CA GLY A 42 -24.09 -9.43 9.31
C GLY A 42 -24.20 -8.52 8.09
N TYR A 43 -24.77 -7.32 8.22
CA TYR A 43 -24.86 -6.33 7.14
C TYR A 43 -23.46 -5.87 6.66
N PRO A 44 -23.21 -5.68 5.36
CA PRO A 44 -24.15 -5.83 4.24
C PRO A 44 -24.28 -7.27 3.71
N TRP A 45 -23.41 -8.20 4.11
CA TRP A 45 -23.33 -9.54 3.53
C TRP A 45 -24.57 -10.41 3.74
N LYS A 46 -25.32 -10.17 4.82
CA LYS A 46 -26.58 -10.87 5.13
C LYS A 46 -27.83 -10.03 4.86
N ASP A 47 -27.71 -8.90 4.16
CA ASP A 47 -28.89 -8.09 3.79
C ASP A 47 -29.84 -8.91 2.89
N PRO A 48 -31.14 -9.06 3.24
CA PRO A 48 -32.11 -9.73 2.38
C PRO A 48 -32.26 -9.13 0.98
N ALA A 49 -31.91 -7.85 0.79
CA ALA A 49 -31.91 -7.22 -0.53
C ALA A 49 -30.72 -7.68 -1.40
N TYR A 50 -29.65 -8.20 -0.80
CA TYR A 50 -28.51 -8.73 -1.54
C TYR A 50 -28.81 -10.15 -2.02
N GLN A 51 -29.03 -10.28 -3.34
CA GLN A 51 -29.31 -11.56 -4.01
C GLN A 51 -28.11 -12.07 -4.81
N GLY A 52 -26.93 -11.49 -4.61
CA GLY A 52 -25.71 -11.82 -5.35
C GLY A 52 -24.90 -12.96 -4.71
N ASN A 53 -23.88 -13.40 -5.43
CA ASN A 53 -22.88 -14.35 -4.93
C ASN A 53 -21.48 -13.96 -5.42
N VAL A 54 -21.06 -12.73 -5.10
CA VAL A 54 -19.72 -12.26 -5.47
C VAL A 54 -18.68 -13.06 -4.71
N GLU A 55 -17.65 -13.52 -5.41
CA GLU A 55 -16.50 -14.17 -4.79
C GLU A 55 -15.30 -13.24 -4.93
N TYR A 56 -14.45 -13.20 -3.91
CA TYR A 56 -13.24 -12.39 -3.89
C TYR A 56 -12.03 -13.27 -3.60
N THR A 57 -10.90 -12.95 -4.23
CA THR A 57 -9.63 -13.61 -3.94
C THR A 57 -8.55 -12.55 -3.73
N ARG A 58 -7.52 -12.90 -2.95
CA ARG A 58 -6.41 -11.99 -2.64
C ARG A 58 -5.53 -11.68 -3.87
N ASP A 59 -5.62 -12.48 -4.93
CA ASP A 59 -4.88 -12.33 -6.18
C ASP A 59 -5.76 -11.85 -7.34
N MET A 60 -7.01 -11.45 -7.07
CA MET A 60 -8.03 -11.09 -8.07
C MET A 60 -7.59 -9.97 -9.02
N CYS A 61 -6.72 -9.06 -8.57
CA CYS A 61 -6.21 -7.93 -9.34
C CYS A 61 -4.70 -8.06 -9.57
N PRO A 62 -4.22 -9.00 -10.41
CA PRO A 62 -2.79 -9.31 -10.55
C PRO A 62 -1.97 -8.12 -11.09
N ASN A 63 -2.54 -7.35 -12.01
CA ASN A 63 -1.89 -6.14 -12.53
C ASN A 63 -1.73 -5.06 -11.45
N THR A 64 -2.72 -4.92 -10.56
CA THR A 64 -2.65 -3.99 -9.43
C THR A 64 -1.55 -4.42 -8.47
N LEU A 65 -1.49 -5.70 -8.12
CA LEU A 65 -0.45 -6.24 -7.24
C LEU A 65 0.95 -6.12 -7.85
N SER A 66 1.09 -6.34 -9.15
CA SER A 66 2.35 -6.11 -9.87
C SER A 66 2.78 -4.65 -9.84
N ILE A 67 1.87 -3.69 -10.01
CA ILE A 67 2.21 -2.26 -9.89
C ILE A 67 2.62 -1.92 -8.46
N LEU A 68 1.81 -2.32 -7.48
CA LEU A 68 2.07 -2.03 -6.07
C LEU A 68 3.38 -2.67 -5.60
N GLY A 69 3.67 -3.90 -5.99
CA GLY A 69 4.92 -4.59 -5.64
C GLY A 69 6.19 -3.90 -6.15
N ARG A 70 6.07 -3.02 -7.16
CA ARG A 70 7.18 -2.25 -7.76
C ARG A 70 7.15 -0.77 -7.40
N SER A 71 6.21 -0.35 -6.57
CA SER A 71 5.99 1.07 -6.26
C SER A 71 6.60 1.44 -4.92
N LEU A 72 7.22 2.63 -4.87
CA LEU A 72 7.65 3.28 -3.64
C LEU A 72 6.78 4.52 -3.42
N ARG A 73 6.25 4.68 -2.20
CA ARG A 73 5.50 5.88 -1.82
C ARG A 73 6.36 6.77 -0.94
N PHE A 74 6.46 8.04 -1.29
CA PHE A 74 7.09 9.06 -0.46
C PHE A 74 6.04 10.05 0.06
N GLY A 75 6.18 10.46 1.31
CA GLY A 75 5.35 11.52 1.87
C GLY A 75 5.77 12.87 1.30
N PHE A 76 4.81 13.64 0.80
CA PHE A 76 5.03 15.01 0.34
C PHE A 76 4.04 15.94 1.03
N ASN A 77 4.55 16.96 1.71
CA ASN A 77 3.75 17.91 2.47
C ASN A 77 3.74 19.27 1.74
N VAL A 78 2.59 19.95 1.74
CA VAL A 78 2.40 21.27 1.11
C VAL A 78 3.33 22.37 1.64
N ASN A 79 3.86 22.21 2.85
CA ASN A 79 4.80 23.12 3.50
C ASN A 79 6.27 22.74 3.26
N MET A 80 6.56 21.74 2.41
CA MET A 80 7.94 21.40 2.09
C MET A 80 8.59 22.52 1.25
N LEU A 81 9.76 22.95 1.69
CA LEU A 81 10.64 23.80 0.90
C LEU A 81 11.20 23.01 -0.30
N GLU A 82 11.56 23.73 -1.35
CA GLU A 82 12.23 23.16 -2.53
C GLU A 82 13.50 22.38 -2.16
N GLU A 83 14.24 22.85 -1.14
CA GLU A 83 15.43 22.18 -0.62
C GLU A 83 15.14 20.77 -0.11
N HIS A 84 14.00 20.55 0.57
CA HIS A 84 13.63 19.22 1.03
C HIS A 84 13.42 18.26 -0.15
N ALA A 85 12.80 18.72 -1.24
CA ALA A 85 12.63 17.92 -2.45
C ALA A 85 13.97 17.58 -3.11
N LYS A 86 14.91 18.53 -3.12
CA LYS A 86 16.28 18.31 -3.64
C LYS A 86 17.04 17.28 -2.81
N LEU A 87 16.96 17.36 -1.48
CA LEU A 87 17.57 16.38 -0.59
C LEU A 87 16.96 14.98 -0.80
N MET A 88 15.64 14.90 -0.96
CA MET A 88 14.98 13.63 -1.28
C MET A 88 15.48 13.04 -2.60
N ALA A 89 15.55 13.84 -3.66
CA ALA A 89 16.04 13.40 -4.96
C ALA A 89 17.51 12.94 -4.90
N ALA A 90 18.38 13.66 -4.19
CA ALA A 90 19.78 13.31 -4.03
C ALA A 90 19.95 11.94 -3.35
N ALA A 91 19.21 11.69 -2.28
CA ALA A 91 19.26 10.41 -1.57
C ALA A 91 18.65 9.26 -2.38
N ILE A 92 17.56 9.49 -3.13
CA ILE A 92 17.01 8.50 -4.06
C ILE A 92 18.06 8.10 -5.11
N ASN A 93 18.65 9.08 -5.79
CA ASN A 93 19.65 8.84 -6.83
C ASN A 93 20.91 8.14 -6.28
N LYS A 94 21.32 8.47 -5.04
CA LYS A 94 22.46 7.83 -4.39
C LYS A 94 22.20 6.33 -4.13
N VAL A 95 21.01 5.99 -3.65
CA VAL A 95 20.64 4.59 -3.41
C VAL A 95 20.47 3.84 -4.73
N ASP A 96 19.83 4.46 -5.72
CA ASP A 96 19.63 3.89 -7.05
C ASP A 96 20.96 3.58 -7.77
N ALA A 97 21.95 4.47 -7.69
CA ALA A 97 23.27 4.26 -8.28
C ALA A 97 24.01 3.01 -7.75
N VAL A 98 23.60 2.48 -6.60
CA VAL A 98 24.19 1.28 -5.98
C VAL A 98 23.31 0.04 -6.15
N LEU A 99 21.98 0.21 -6.20
CA LEU A 99 21.01 -0.89 -6.11
C LEU A 99 20.07 -1.02 -7.32
N GLY A 100 20.14 -0.12 -8.30
CA GLY A 100 19.20 0.01 -9.42
C GLY A 100 19.42 -0.94 -10.60
N GLU A 101 19.98 -2.14 -10.37
CA GLU A 101 20.11 -3.21 -11.38
C GLU A 101 18.88 -4.12 -11.44
#